data_AF-A0AAJ0XF47-F1
#
_entry.id   AF-A0AAJ0XF47-F1
#
_cell.length_a   1.000
_cell.length_b   1.000
_cell.length_c   1.000
_cell.angle_alpha   90.00
_cell.angle_beta   90.00
_cell.angle_gamma   90.00
#
_symmetry.space_group_name_H-M   'P 1'
#
loop_
_entity.id
_entity.type
_entity.pdbx_description
1 polymer ?
#
loop_
_entity_poly.entity_id
_entity_poly.type
_entity_poly.pdbx_seq_one_letter_code
_entity_poly.pdbx_strand_id
1 'polypeptide(L)'
;MTRALRTAVPPLIGLLGVLAGGVAQAETITGKINGHGCAHGGHTCPANKLDPHLAFEPTFVLQQPDGEYFFLSNLPRDVKVRHVLEEARATGTVDDKYNTMVVDAFMVKTADGFETVWTQQAHEDMHEYVYEDGWFQFSGEVQ
;
A
#
# COMPACT_ATOMS: atom_id res chain seq x y z
N MET A 1 -9.39 31.45 71.91
CA MET A 1 -10.44 31.40 70.87
C MET A 1 -9.92 32.11 69.64
N THR A 2 -9.74 31.42 68.50
CA THR A 2 -10.11 31.87 67.13
C THR A 2 -9.54 30.92 66.05
N ARG A 3 -10.47 30.17 65.46
CA ARG A 3 -10.52 29.42 64.18
C ARG A 3 -9.27 29.34 63.29
N ALA A 4 -8.86 28.10 63.02
CA ALA A 4 -8.11 27.71 61.82
C ALA A 4 -9.01 27.84 60.58
N LEU A 5 -8.58 28.63 59.60
CA LEU A 5 -9.25 28.80 58.32
C LEU A 5 -8.82 27.66 57.40
N ARG A 6 -9.70 26.67 57.18
CA ARG A 6 -9.51 25.64 56.15
C ARG A 6 -9.79 26.27 54.79
N THR A 7 -8.74 26.61 54.05
CA THR A 7 -8.85 26.99 52.64
C THR A 7 -8.91 25.72 51.80
N ALA A 8 -10.09 25.43 51.26
CA ALA A 8 -10.28 24.39 50.25
C ALA A 8 -9.63 24.85 48.93
N VAL A 9 -8.63 24.12 48.47
CA VAL A 9 -8.07 24.27 47.12
C VAL A 9 -8.93 23.42 46.18
N PRO A 10 -9.58 23.97 45.15
CA PRO A 10 -10.30 23.16 44.17
C PRO A 10 -9.26 22.45 43.28
N PRO A 11 -9.50 21.18 42.86
CA PRO A 11 -8.63 20.54 41.90
C PRO A 11 -8.93 21.15 40.53
N LEU A 12 -8.02 21.98 40.02
CA LEU A 12 -7.97 22.31 38.60
C LEU A 12 -7.58 21.04 37.85
N ILE A 13 -8.59 20.31 37.39
CA ILE A 13 -8.46 19.23 36.41
C ILE A 13 -7.99 19.90 35.11
N GLY A 14 -6.67 19.93 34.91
CA GLY A 14 -6.05 20.32 33.65
C GLY A 14 -6.33 19.27 32.60
N LEU A 15 -7.38 19.48 31.80
CA LEU A 15 -7.67 18.71 30.60
C LEU A 15 -6.69 19.13 29.50
N LEU A 16 -5.42 18.73 29.60
CA LEU A 16 -4.50 18.78 28.46
C LEU A 16 -4.83 17.59 27.55
N GLY A 17 -5.73 17.82 26.60
CA GLY A 17 -5.95 16.90 25.48
C GLY A 17 -4.70 16.82 24.63
N VAL A 18 -3.98 15.70 24.73
CA VAL A 18 -2.91 15.35 23.79
C VAL A 18 -3.60 14.98 22.47
N LEU A 19 -3.65 15.92 21.53
CA LEU A 19 -3.93 15.64 20.13
C LEU A 19 -2.69 14.94 19.54
N ALA A 20 -2.57 13.63 19.81
CA ALA A 20 -1.69 12.77 19.04
C ALA A 20 -2.33 12.55 17.66
N GLY A 21 -2.19 13.54 16.78
CA GLY A 21 -2.40 13.31 15.36
C GLY A 21 -1.35 12.31 14.89
N GLY A 22 -1.77 11.08 14.61
CA GLY A 22 -0.92 10.09 13.97
C GLY A 22 -0.50 10.61 12.60
N VAL A 23 0.76 10.97 12.46
CA VAL A 23 1.36 11.15 11.13
C VAL A 23 1.45 9.75 10.54
N ALA A 24 0.65 9.46 9.52
CA ALA A 24 0.83 8.28 8.69
C ALA A 24 2.23 8.38 8.06
N GLN A 25 3.15 7.56 8.54
CA GLN A 25 4.50 7.47 8.00
C GLN A 25 4.47 6.52 6.81
N ALA A 26 5.13 6.89 5.73
CA ALA A 26 5.35 5.95 4.63
C ALA A 26 6.30 4.85 5.11
N GLU A 27 5.86 3.60 5.01
CA GLU A 27 6.61 2.42 5.35
C GLU A 27 7.24 1.81 4.11
N THR A 28 8.34 1.06 4.31
CA THR A 28 9.01 0.31 3.24
C THR A 28 8.99 -1.17 3.58
N ILE A 29 8.27 -1.96 2.78
CA ILE A 29 8.15 -3.40 2.95
C ILE A 29 8.87 -4.11 1.80
N THR A 30 9.65 -5.14 2.12
CA THR A 30 10.33 -5.99 1.14
C THR A 30 9.82 -7.41 1.27
N GLY A 31 9.52 -8.05 0.15
CA GLY A 31 8.96 -9.39 0.10
C GLY A 31 8.95 -9.92 -1.33
N LYS A 32 8.08 -10.89 -1.60
CA LYS A 32 7.90 -11.48 -2.93
C LYS A 32 6.46 -11.32 -3.37
N ILE A 33 6.24 -11.02 -4.64
CA ILE A 33 4.87 -11.03 -5.17
C ILE A 33 4.36 -12.46 -5.27
N ASN A 34 3.26 -12.75 -4.59
CA ASN A 34 2.66 -14.07 -4.54
C ASN A 34 1.16 -14.01 -4.83
N GLY A 35 0.60 -15.10 -5.35
CA GLY A 35 -0.85 -15.25 -5.45
C GLY A 35 -1.47 -15.20 -4.06
N HIS A 36 -2.59 -14.48 -3.92
CA HIS A 36 -3.26 -14.34 -2.63
C HIS A 36 -3.67 -15.70 -2.05
N GLY A 37 -4.16 -16.63 -2.89
CA GLY A 37 -4.54 -17.98 -2.44
C GLY A 37 -3.38 -18.72 -1.76
N CYS A 38 -2.21 -18.70 -2.40
CA CYS A 38 -1.01 -19.34 -1.84
C CYS A 38 -0.50 -18.64 -0.59
N ALA A 39 -0.43 -17.30 -0.63
CA ALA A 39 0.05 -16.50 0.50
C ALA A 39 -0.82 -16.71 1.75
N HIS A 40 -2.15 -16.71 1.57
CA HIS A 40 -3.10 -17.02 2.64
C HIS A 40 -2.90 -18.43 3.23
N GLY A 41 -2.55 -19.40 2.38
CA GLY A 41 -2.17 -20.74 2.81
C GLY A 41 -0.74 -20.88 3.36
N GLY A 42 -0.01 -19.78 3.55
CA GLY A 42 1.35 -19.77 4.10
C GLY A 42 2.41 -20.37 3.18
N HIS A 43 2.16 -20.45 1.87
CA HIS A 43 3.08 -21.05 0.91
C HIS A 43 3.27 -20.20 -0.35
N THR A 44 4.35 -20.48 -1.08
CA THR A 44 4.63 -19.84 -2.37
C THR A 44 3.85 -20.55 -3.48
N CYS A 45 3.27 -19.80 -4.42
CA CYS A 45 2.61 -20.40 -5.57
C CYS A 45 3.60 -21.23 -6.43
N PRO A 46 3.14 -22.32 -7.06
CA PRO A 46 3.94 -23.09 -8.03
C PRO A 46 4.47 -22.20 -9.17
N ALA A 47 5.70 -22.49 -9.62
CA ALA A 47 6.48 -21.58 -10.46
C ALA A 47 6.61 -22.04 -11.92
N ASN A 48 5.68 -21.59 -12.76
CA ASN A 48 5.97 -21.14 -14.13
C ASN A 48 5.10 -19.90 -14.38
N LYS A 49 5.63 -18.83 -14.99
CA LYS A 49 4.82 -17.62 -15.31
C LYS A 49 3.62 -17.92 -16.23
N LEU A 50 3.63 -19.07 -16.89
CA LEU A 50 2.54 -19.61 -17.71
C LEU A 50 1.64 -20.60 -16.96
N ASP A 51 1.79 -20.76 -15.66
CA ASP A 51 0.92 -21.62 -14.87
C ASP A 51 -0.51 -21.03 -14.87
N PRO A 52 -1.52 -21.78 -15.36
CA PRO A 52 -2.91 -21.34 -15.35
C PRO A 52 -3.40 -20.92 -13.96
N HIS A 53 -2.80 -21.47 -12.89
CA HIS A 53 -3.09 -21.09 -11.52
C HIS A 53 -2.96 -19.58 -11.30
N LEU A 54 -1.90 -18.94 -11.83
CA LEU A 54 -1.70 -17.49 -11.72
C LEU A 54 -2.79 -16.69 -12.44
N ALA A 55 -3.35 -17.23 -13.53
CA ALA A 55 -4.44 -16.58 -14.24
C ALA A 55 -5.72 -16.53 -13.42
N PHE A 56 -5.96 -17.57 -12.60
CA PHE A 56 -7.15 -17.69 -11.75
C PHE A 56 -6.99 -17.05 -10.35
N GLU A 57 -5.79 -16.61 -9.99
CA GLU A 57 -5.59 -15.86 -8.75
C GLU A 57 -6.42 -14.55 -8.78
N PRO A 58 -7.29 -14.33 -7.78
CA PRO A 58 -8.16 -13.16 -7.73
C PRO A 58 -7.34 -11.87 -7.57
N THR A 59 -6.22 -11.96 -6.87
CA THR A 59 -5.26 -10.87 -6.68
C THR A 59 -3.90 -11.40 -6.27
N PHE A 60 -2.92 -10.50 -6.23
CA PHE A 60 -1.56 -10.76 -5.81
C PHE A 60 -1.19 -9.84 -4.66
N VAL A 61 -0.34 -10.34 -3.76
CA VAL A 61 0.08 -9.67 -2.52
C VAL A 61 1.60 -9.63 -2.43
N LEU A 62 2.14 -8.72 -1.61
CA LEU A 62 3.55 -8.75 -1.24
C LEU A 62 3.69 -9.60 0.02
N GLN A 63 4.30 -10.78 -0.10
CA GLN A 63 4.50 -11.71 1.02
C GLN A 63 5.93 -11.62 1.54
N GLN A 64 6.08 -11.42 2.85
CA GLN A 64 7.35 -11.40 3.56
C GLN A 64 7.85 -12.82 3.88
N PRO A 65 9.15 -12.98 4.21
CA PRO A 65 9.74 -14.30 4.49
C PRO A 65 9.12 -15.05 5.68
N ASP A 66 8.52 -14.33 6.64
CA ASP A 66 7.81 -14.89 7.79
C ASP A 66 6.38 -15.36 7.46
N GLY A 67 5.91 -15.10 6.24
CA GLY A 67 4.59 -15.49 5.73
C GLY A 67 3.54 -14.39 5.85
N GLU A 68 3.82 -13.29 6.55
CA GLU A 68 2.94 -12.10 6.55
C GLU A 68 2.81 -11.55 5.13
N TYR A 69 1.66 -10.97 4.80
CA TYR A 69 1.44 -10.40 3.47
C TYR A 69 0.58 -9.15 3.51
N PHE A 70 0.85 -8.26 2.55
CA PHE A 70 0.11 -7.02 2.37
C PHE A 70 -0.58 -6.99 1.00
N PHE A 71 -1.85 -6.62 1.00
CA PHE A 71 -2.56 -6.24 -0.22
C PHE A 71 -2.04 -4.90 -0.71
N LEU A 72 -1.67 -4.84 -1.99
CA LEU A 72 -1.24 -3.60 -2.64
C LEU A 72 -2.46 -3.03 -3.39
N SER A 73 -3.20 -2.13 -2.72
CA SER A 73 -4.59 -1.80 -3.07
C SER A 73 -4.74 -0.94 -4.32
N ASN A 74 -3.85 0.03 -4.51
CA ASN A 74 -3.80 0.90 -5.68
C ASN A 74 -2.87 0.38 -6.79
N LEU A 75 -1.97 -0.57 -6.48
CA LEU A 75 -1.06 -1.13 -7.48
C LEU A 75 -1.84 -1.97 -8.51
N PRO A 76 -1.77 -1.65 -9.82
CA PRO A 76 -2.52 -2.36 -10.84
C PRO A 76 -2.20 -3.86 -10.92
N ARG A 77 -3.21 -4.68 -11.27
CA ARG A 77 -3.06 -6.14 -11.37
C ARG A 77 -2.01 -6.54 -12.40
N ASP A 78 -1.94 -5.84 -13.52
CA ASP A 78 -0.99 -6.14 -14.60
C ASP A 78 0.47 -5.88 -14.20
N VAL A 79 0.72 -4.86 -13.37
CA VAL A 79 2.04 -4.65 -12.76
C VAL A 79 2.37 -5.82 -11.84
N LYS A 80 1.45 -6.19 -10.94
CA LYS A 80 1.67 -7.29 -9.99
C LYS A 80 1.96 -8.62 -10.70
N VAL A 81 1.14 -9.01 -11.68
CA VAL A 81 1.25 -10.32 -12.33
C VAL A 81 2.56 -10.50 -13.11
N ARG A 82 3.11 -9.44 -13.72
CA ARG A 82 4.38 -9.48 -14.48
C ARG A 82 5.58 -9.84 -13.59
N HIS A 83 5.48 -9.50 -12.30
CA HIS A 83 6.53 -9.67 -11.29
C HIS A 83 6.21 -10.77 -10.27
N VAL A 84 5.26 -11.65 -10.58
CA VAL A 84 4.92 -12.79 -9.73
C VAL A 84 6.16 -13.66 -9.49
N LEU A 85 6.34 -14.03 -8.23
CA LEU A 85 7.48 -14.77 -7.66
C LEU A 85 8.81 -14.02 -7.66
N GLU A 86 8.85 -12.77 -8.12
CA GLU A 86 10.03 -11.92 -8.03
C GLU A 86 10.06 -11.22 -6.67
N GLU A 87 11.27 -11.00 -6.15
CA GLU A 87 11.47 -10.18 -4.96
C GLU A 87 11.20 -8.71 -5.31
N ALA A 88 10.46 -8.04 -4.44
CA ALA A 88 9.99 -6.69 -4.65
C ALA A 88 10.01 -5.90 -3.34
N ARG A 89 10.01 -4.59 -3.49
CA ARG A 89 9.93 -3.60 -2.42
C ARG A 89 8.79 -2.64 -2.73
N ALA A 90 7.93 -2.40 -1.76
CA ALA A 90 6.87 -1.41 -1.85
C ALA A 90 7.09 -0.35 -0.77
N THR A 91 6.93 0.91 -1.15
CA THR A 91 6.88 2.03 -0.20
C THR A 91 5.50 2.63 -0.22
N GLY A 92 4.93 2.95 0.93
CA GLY A 92 3.59 3.52 0.99
C GLY A 92 3.00 3.58 2.38
N THR A 93 1.72 3.92 2.47
CA THR A 93 1.00 3.94 3.75
C THR A 93 0.35 2.60 4.02
N VAL A 94 0.60 2.04 5.20
CA VAL A 94 0.05 0.76 5.65
C VAL A 94 -1.20 0.98 6.51
N ASP A 95 -2.20 0.13 6.30
CA ASP A 95 -3.32 -0.10 7.20
C ASP A 95 -3.19 -1.50 7.80
N ASP A 96 -2.68 -1.56 9.02
CA ASP A 96 -2.43 -2.79 9.78
C ASP A 96 -3.72 -3.57 10.07
N LYS A 97 -4.87 -2.90 10.13
CA LYS A 97 -6.14 -3.55 10.44
C LYS A 97 -6.59 -4.45 9.29
N TYR A 98 -6.27 -4.06 8.06
CA TYR A 98 -6.68 -4.76 6.84
C TYR A 98 -5.50 -5.37 6.07
N ASN A 99 -4.28 -5.36 6.64
CA ASN A 99 -3.04 -5.78 5.99
C ASN A 99 -2.94 -5.24 4.56
N THR A 100 -3.16 -3.94 4.42
CA THR A 100 -3.25 -3.30 3.12
C THR A 100 -2.27 -2.14 3.06
N MET A 101 -1.57 -1.99 1.93
CA MET A 101 -0.72 -0.85 1.64
C MET A 101 -1.29 -0.08 0.45
N VAL A 102 -1.43 1.23 0.63
CA VAL A 102 -1.53 2.19 -0.48
C VAL A 102 -0.11 2.54 -0.89
N VAL A 103 0.30 2.10 -2.08
CA VAL A 103 1.68 2.11 -2.57
C VAL A 103 2.00 3.44 -3.25
N ASP A 104 3.07 4.10 -2.82
CA ASP A 104 3.62 5.28 -3.48
C ASP A 104 4.62 4.90 -4.58
N ALA A 105 5.46 3.88 -4.32
CA ALA A 105 6.41 3.33 -5.29
C ALA A 105 6.57 1.82 -5.13
N PHE A 106 6.73 1.15 -6.27
CA PHE A 106 6.93 -0.29 -6.35
C PHE A 106 8.21 -0.59 -7.14
N MET A 107 9.10 -1.35 -6.51
CA MET A 107 10.40 -1.70 -7.06
C MET A 107 10.59 -3.21 -7.09
N VAL A 108 11.32 -3.68 -8.10
CA VAL A 108 11.59 -5.10 -8.30
C VAL A 108 13.09 -5.34 -8.23
N LYS A 109 13.49 -6.47 -7.64
CA LYS A 109 14.89 -6.86 -7.53
C LYS A 109 15.45 -7.23 -8.90
N THR A 110 16.52 -6.56 -9.29
CA THR A 110 17.33 -6.84 -10.48
C THR A 110 18.76 -7.23 -10.06
N ALA A 111 19.62 -7.53 -11.03
CA ALA A 111 21.04 -7.79 -10.78
C ALA A 111 21.75 -6.56 -10.17
N ASP A 112 21.34 -5.36 -10.56
CA ASP A 112 21.98 -4.09 -10.18
C ASP A 112 21.37 -3.45 -8.94
N GLY A 113 20.27 -4.00 -8.40
CA GLY A 113 19.62 -3.44 -7.21
C GLY A 113 18.11 -3.60 -7.23
N PHE A 114 17.41 -2.59 -6.74
CA PHE A 114 15.96 -2.49 -6.88
C PHE A 114 15.66 -1.41 -7.92
N GLU A 115 14.90 -1.76 -8.95
CA GLU A 115 14.48 -0.85 -10.01
C GLU A 115 13.01 -0.47 -9.80
N THR A 116 12.69 0.82 -9.90
CA THR A 116 11.31 1.29 -9.79
C THR A 116 10.57 0.98 -11.09
N VAL A 117 9.50 0.19 -10.99
CA VAL A 117 8.69 -0.22 -12.14
C VAL A 117 7.32 0.47 -12.17
N TRP A 118 6.91 1.07 -11.06
CA TRP A 118 5.66 1.81 -10.96
C TRP A 118 5.69 2.82 -9.79
N THR A 119 5.05 3.97 -9.97
CA THR A 119 4.76 4.94 -8.90
C THR A 119 3.34 5.46 -9.02
N GLN A 120 2.75 5.87 -7.90
CA GLN A 120 1.41 6.47 -7.88
C GLN A 120 1.39 7.77 -8.70
N GLN A 121 2.40 8.63 -8.54
CA GLN A 121 2.51 9.88 -9.30
C GLN A 121 2.52 9.63 -10.81
N ALA A 122 3.36 8.71 -11.31
CA ALA A 122 3.41 8.45 -12.75
C ALA A 122 2.10 7.86 -13.30
N HIS A 123 1.36 7.15 -12.46
CA HIS A 123 0.03 6.65 -12.81
C HIS A 123 -1.00 7.77 -12.89
N GLU A 124 -0.98 8.71 -11.93
CA GLU A 124 -1.84 9.90 -11.92
C GLU A 124 -1.56 10.82 -13.11
N ASP A 125 -0.28 11.11 -13.39
CA ASP A 125 0.13 11.92 -14.53
C ASP A 125 -0.34 11.33 -15.86
N MET A 126 -0.26 10.00 -16.00
CA MET A 126 -0.76 9.29 -17.18
C MET A 126 -2.28 9.37 -17.30
N HIS A 127 -2.99 9.23 -16.18
CA HIS A 127 -4.44 9.37 -16.15
C HIS A 127 -4.87 10.80 -16.55
N GLU A 128 -4.23 11.83 -16.00
CA GLU A 128 -4.47 13.22 -16.36
C GLU A 128 -4.21 13.48 -17.85
N TYR A 129 -3.06 13.04 -18.37
CA TYR A 129 -2.71 13.17 -19.79
C TYR A 129 -3.74 12.49 -20.73
N VAL A 130 -4.21 11.30 -20.34
CA VAL A 130 -5.15 10.53 -21.18
C VAL A 130 -6.56 11.14 -21.15
N TYR A 131 -7.02 11.63 -20.00
CA TYR A 131 -8.42 12.01 -19.80
C TYR A 131 -8.69 13.52 -19.74
N GLU A 132 -7.74 14.34 -19.31
CA GLU A 132 -7.91 15.79 -19.18
C GLU A 132 -7.30 16.56 -20.37
N ASP A 133 -6.15 16.11 -20.90
CA ASP A 133 -5.46 16.75 -22.03
C ASP A 133 -6.01 16.35 -23.43
N GLY A 134 -7.14 15.66 -23.50
CA GLY A 134 -7.97 15.61 -24.71
C GLY A 134 -7.63 14.55 -25.77
N TRP A 135 -6.84 13.51 -25.46
CA TRP A 135 -6.61 12.38 -26.39
C TRP A 135 -7.89 11.60 -26.75
N PHE A 136 -8.94 11.71 -25.92
CA PHE A 136 -10.29 11.19 -26.20
C PHE A 136 -11.29 12.25 -26.70
N GLN A 137 -10.84 13.37 -27.28
CA GLN A 137 -11.72 14.14 -28.16
C GLN A 137 -12.04 13.29 -29.39
N PHE A 138 -13.11 12.50 -29.31
CA PHE A 138 -13.71 11.85 -30.48
C PHE A 138 -13.87 12.91 -31.56
N SER A 139 -13.15 12.76 -32.67
CA SER A 139 -13.35 13.54 -33.89
C SER A 139 -14.69 13.14 -34.52
N GLY A 140 -15.78 13.40 -33.81
CA GLY A 140 -17.13 13.25 -34.28
C GLY A 140 -17.52 14.48 -35.08
N GLU A 141 -16.96 14.65 -36.27
CA GLU A 141 -17.78 15.21 -37.35
C GLU A 141 -18.79 14.12 -37.73
N VAL A 142 -19.94 14.14 -37.06
CA VAL A 142 -21.17 13.57 -37.61
C VAL A 142 -21.53 14.44 -38.81
N GLN A 143 -21.19 13.98 -40.01
CA GLN A 143 -21.82 14.40 -41.27
C GLN A 143 -22.96 13.45 -41.61
#